data_AF-E5VGP1-F1
#
_entry.id   AF-E5VGP1-F1
#
_cell.length_a   1.000
_cell.length_b   1.000
_cell.length_c   1.000
_cell.angle_alpha   90.00
_cell.angle_beta   90.00
_cell.angle_gamma   90.00
#
_symmetry.space_group_name_H-M   'P 1'
#
loop_
_entity.id
_entity.type
_entity.pdbx_description
1 polymer ?
#
loop_
_entity_poly.entity_id
_entity_poly.type
_entity_poly.pdbx_seq_one_letter_code
_entity_poly.pdbx_strand_id
1 'polypeptide(L)'
;MCEDKFEQYMKEERRYLYERINLLRLFKPGNIGFRDVFFRYSFTVMGFENMVEHCSYNQTRNFIDSRKFTLSEEEIVSCNQWLNDYCNAPYTLLKESIDEFSWGLEQDDTPTGFEQHITALEMTLLPQNQTGKKQMLANRISAMLGNSPAEIQQLYQKVMNFYRFRSESLHEGNDSNITDTELHDLENITREVLKKCLIRCKIEYDLDSSITWNEIKNQIMNDLIRQVISLKNEGILPA
;
A
#
# COMPACT_ATOMS: atom_id res chain seq x y z
N MET A 1 7.39 -33.56 10.70
CA MET A 1 5.94 -33.66 11.06
C MET A 1 5.51 -32.67 12.14
N CYS A 2 6.16 -32.58 13.31
CA CYS A 2 5.83 -31.52 14.29
C CYS A 2 6.42 -30.16 13.92
N GLU A 3 7.62 -30.13 13.34
CA GLU A 3 8.25 -28.92 12.80
C GLU A 3 7.45 -28.35 11.61
N ASP A 4 7.05 -29.18 10.64
CA ASP A 4 6.21 -28.74 9.50
C ASP A 4 4.87 -28.10 9.97
N LYS A 5 4.24 -28.68 11.00
CA LYS A 5 3.01 -28.13 11.60
C LYS A 5 3.27 -26.80 12.30
N PHE A 6 4.41 -26.67 12.99
CA PHE A 6 4.80 -25.42 13.63
C PHE A 6 5.13 -24.33 12.60
N GLU A 7 5.84 -24.65 11.53
CA GLU A 7 6.12 -23.72 10.44
C GLU A 7 4.86 -23.25 9.74
N GLN A 8 3.91 -24.16 9.49
CA GLN A 8 2.60 -23.82 8.93
C GLN A 8 1.84 -22.87 9.86
N TYR A 9 1.76 -23.20 11.15
CA TYR A 9 1.10 -22.34 12.15
C TYR A 9 1.74 -20.94 12.19
N MET A 10 3.06 -20.86 12.28
CA MET A 10 3.78 -19.57 12.24
C MET A 10 3.49 -18.79 10.96
N LYS A 11 3.39 -19.45 9.82
CA LYS A 11 3.06 -18.81 8.54
C LYS A 11 1.64 -18.23 8.55
N GLU A 12 0.68 -18.96 9.10
CA GLU A 12 -0.71 -18.51 9.22
C GLU A 12 -0.85 -17.31 10.17
N GLU A 13 -0.21 -17.38 11.34
CA GLU A 13 -0.17 -16.27 12.32
C GLU A 13 0.51 -15.03 11.74
N ARG A 14 1.67 -15.20 11.09
CA ARG A 14 2.34 -14.08 10.42
C ARG A 14 1.45 -13.47 9.35
N ARG A 15 0.79 -14.29 8.52
CA ARG A 15 -0.13 -13.79 7.48
C ARG A 15 -1.23 -12.91 8.08
N TYR A 16 -1.85 -13.36 9.17
CA TYR A 16 -2.87 -12.58 9.89
C TYR A 16 -2.30 -11.27 10.42
N LEU A 17 -1.16 -11.31 11.11
CA LEU A 17 -0.53 -10.12 11.68
C LEU A 17 -0.11 -9.11 10.61
N TYR A 18 0.50 -9.55 9.50
CA TYR A 18 0.86 -8.68 8.39
C TYR A 18 -0.36 -8.02 7.75
N GLU A 19 -1.45 -8.77 7.55
CA GLU A 19 -2.70 -8.19 7.06
C GLU A 19 -3.20 -7.07 7.99
N ARG A 20 -3.24 -7.32 9.31
CA ARG A 20 -3.67 -6.31 10.29
C ARG A 20 -2.77 -5.07 10.27
N ILE A 21 -1.46 -5.24 10.28
CA ILE A 21 -0.50 -4.13 10.20
C ILE A 21 -0.65 -3.35 8.89
N ASN A 22 -0.81 -4.04 7.77
CA ASN A 22 -0.98 -3.40 6.46
C ASN A 22 -2.27 -2.59 6.39
N LEU A 23 -3.37 -3.11 6.94
CA LEU A 23 -4.62 -2.36 7.04
C LEU A 23 -4.52 -1.15 7.97
N LEU A 24 -3.78 -1.26 9.09
CA LEU A 24 -3.49 -0.12 9.97
C LEU A 24 -2.67 0.95 9.24
N ARG A 25 -1.62 0.54 8.52
CA ARG A 25 -0.86 1.42 7.64
C ARG A 25 -1.80 2.11 6.67
N LEU A 26 -2.67 1.40 5.96
CA LEU A 26 -3.60 2.05 5.04
C LEU A 26 -4.61 2.98 5.72
N PHE A 27 -5.04 2.71 6.95
CA PHE A 27 -6.01 3.54 7.65
C PHE A 27 -5.53 4.99 7.80
N LYS A 28 -4.31 5.19 8.31
CA LYS A 28 -3.75 6.50 8.66
C LYS A 28 -2.21 6.53 8.60
N PRO A 29 -1.59 7.70 8.31
CA PRO A 29 -0.15 7.86 8.45
C PRO A 29 0.36 7.59 9.87
N GLY A 30 1.58 7.08 9.96
CA GLY A 30 2.26 6.78 11.21
C GLY A 30 3.09 5.50 11.09
N ASN A 31 4.24 5.52 11.75
CA ASN A 31 5.14 4.40 11.90
C ASN A 31 4.50 3.33 12.80
N ILE A 32 4.28 2.15 12.20
CA ILE A 32 3.80 0.93 12.84
C ILE A 32 4.33 -0.28 12.08
N GLY A 33 4.78 -1.28 12.82
CA GLY A 33 5.21 -2.57 12.28
C GLY A 33 5.85 -3.46 13.32
N PHE A 34 6.39 -4.59 12.87
CA PHE A 34 7.04 -5.55 13.75
C PHE A 34 8.46 -5.12 14.09
N ARG A 35 8.85 -5.43 15.33
CA ARG A 35 10.21 -5.27 15.82
C ARG A 35 10.76 -6.63 16.19
N ASP A 36 10.27 -7.18 17.29
CA ASP A 36 10.60 -8.50 17.79
C ASP A 36 9.33 -9.38 17.72
N VAL A 37 9.43 -10.55 17.08
CA VAL A 37 8.32 -11.52 17.03
C VAL A 37 8.80 -12.82 17.64
N PHE A 38 8.06 -13.31 18.62
CA PHE A 38 8.37 -14.51 19.38
C PHE A 38 7.27 -15.55 19.17
N PHE A 39 7.67 -16.77 18.79
CA PHE A 39 6.79 -17.93 18.77
C PHE A 39 7.32 -18.96 19.77
N ARG A 40 6.41 -19.45 20.62
CA ARG A 40 6.69 -20.55 21.53
C ARG A 40 5.63 -21.62 21.33
N TYR A 41 6.08 -22.81 20.96
CA TYR A 41 5.21 -23.94 20.67
C TYR A 41 5.54 -25.11 21.58
N SER A 42 4.56 -25.54 22.37
CA SER A 42 4.65 -26.66 23.28
C SER A 42 3.85 -27.83 22.74
N PHE A 43 4.44 -29.04 22.73
CA PHE A 43 3.79 -30.25 22.23
C PHE A 43 4.24 -31.50 22.98
N THR A 44 3.41 -32.53 22.98
CA THR A 44 3.71 -33.80 23.66
C THR A 44 4.05 -34.88 22.64
N VAL A 45 5.21 -35.53 22.80
CA VAL A 45 5.59 -36.72 22.01
C VAL A 45 5.81 -37.88 22.95
N MET A 46 5.06 -38.96 22.77
CA MET A 46 5.13 -40.17 23.61
C MET A 46 5.02 -39.89 25.13
N GLY A 47 4.22 -38.90 25.52
CA GLY A 47 4.03 -38.51 26.93
C GLY A 47 5.07 -37.53 27.49
N PHE A 48 6.07 -37.13 26.70
CA PHE A 48 7.05 -36.11 27.08
C PHE A 48 6.67 -34.74 26.50
N GLU A 49 6.65 -33.71 27.34
CA GLU A 49 6.50 -32.33 26.91
C GLU A 49 7.79 -31.83 26.24
N ASN A 50 7.63 -31.26 25.05
CA ASN A 50 8.69 -30.65 24.25
C ASN A 50 8.30 -29.20 23.94
N MET A 51 9.29 -28.35 23.70
CA MET A 51 9.09 -26.94 23.38
C MET A 51 10.05 -26.50 22.28
N VAL A 52 9.53 -25.71 21.34
CA VAL A 52 10.31 -25.01 20.32
C VAL A 52 10.06 -23.52 20.44
N GLU A 53 11.16 -22.75 20.42
CA GLU A 53 11.13 -21.29 20.44
C GLU A 53 11.72 -20.74 19.14
N HIS A 54 11.07 -19.72 18.59
CA HIS A 54 11.54 -18.98 17.43
C HIS A 54 11.46 -17.49 17.71
N CYS A 55 12.54 -16.78 17.42
CA CYS A 55 12.62 -15.33 17.52
C CYS A 55 13.03 -14.77 16.17
N SER A 56 12.28 -13.78 15.68
CA SER A 56 12.68 -12.99 14.51
C SER A 56 12.78 -11.53 14.90
N TYR A 57 13.86 -10.90 14.45
CA TYR A 57 14.13 -9.49 14.66
C TYR A 57 14.11 -8.78 13.31
N ASN A 58 13.24 -7.78 13.17
CA ASN A 58 13.13 -6.97 11.98
C ASN A 58 13.84 -5.66 12.23
N GLN A 59 14.80 -5.27 11.38
CA GLN A 59 15.39 -3.93 11.36
C GLN A 59 14.94 -3.23 10.09
N THR A 60 13.94 -2.36 10.22
CA THR A 60 13.36 -1.59 9.12
C THR A 60 13.28 -0.12 9.51
N ARG A 61 12.70 0.73 8.65
CA ARG A 61 12.43 2.14 8.96
C ARG A 61 11.71 2.37 10.29
N ASN A 62 11.01 1.35 10.81
CA ASN A 62 10.37 1.39 12.11
C ASN A 62 11.30 1.83 13.27
N PHE A 63 12.62 1.70 13.11
CA PHE A 63 13.63 2.08 14.12
C PHE A 63 13.98 3.57 14.13
N ILE A 64 13.87 4.23 12.98
CA ILE A 64 14.36 5.59 12.78
C ILE A 64 13.22 6.59 12.58
N ASP A 65 12.06 6.15 12.09
CA ASP A 65 10.90 7.02 11.90
C ASP A 65 10.21 7.34 13.23
N SER A 66 10.29 8.60 13.63
CA SER A 66 9.72 9.08 14.90
C SER A 66 8.21 9.37 14.85
N ARG A 67 7.57 9.33 13.67
CA ARG A 67 6.14 9.63 13.49
C ARG A 67 5.29 8.49 14.03
N LYS A 68 5.02 8.44 15.33
CA LYS A 68 4.24 7.34 15.95
C LYS A 68 2.84 7.22 15.34
N PHE A 69 2.42 5.99 15.04
CA PHE A 69 1.01 5.71 14.75
C PHE A 69 0.19 5.90 16.02
N THR A 70 -0.79 6.80 15.97
CA THR A 70 -1.68 7.11 17.09
C THR A 70 -3.13 7.23 16.62
N LEU A 71 -4.04 6.77 17.47
CA LEU A 71 -5.48 6.88 17.29
C LEU A 71 -6.05 7.72 18.43
N SER A 72 -6.92 8.68 18.09
CA SER A 72 -7.82 9.29 19.06
C SER A 72 -8.91 8.29 19.48
N GLU A 73 -9.63 8.59 20.56
CA GLU A 73 -10.77 7.76 21.01
C GLU A 73 -11.84 7.61 19.91
N GLU A 74 -12.09 8.67 19.15
CA GLU A 74 -13.03 8.67 18.02
C GLU A 74 -12.53 7.80 16.85
N GLU A 75 -11.21 7.83 16.58
CA GLU A 75 -10.59 7.03 15.52
C GLU A 75 -10.55 5.54 15.83
N ILE A 76 -10.61 5.12 17.11
CA ILE A 76 -10.62 3.69 17.47
C ILE A 76 -11.83 2.98 16.86
N VAL A 77 -13.00 3.61 16.89
CA VAL A 77 -14.23 3.01 16.36
C VAL A 77 -14.14 2.82 14.84
N SER A 78 -13.74 3.87 14.11
CA SER A 78 -13.60 3.81 12.65
C SER A 78 -12.45 2.91 12.20
N CYS A 79 -11.37 2.85 12.98
CA CYS A 79 -10.25 1.94 12.73
C CYS A 79 -10.67 0.47 12.89
N ASN A 80 -11.40 0.14 13.97
CA ASN A 80 -11.92 -1.22 14.15
C ASN A 80 -12.87 -1.62 13.02
N GLN A 81 -13.74 -0.69 12.60
CA GLN A 81 -14.62 -0.93 11.46
C GLN A 81 -13.82 -1.16 10.17
N TRP A 82 -12.82 -0.32 9.88
CA TRP A 82 -11.90 -0.48 8.75
C TRP A 82 -11.20 -1.84 8.75
N LEU A 83 -10.67 -2.28 9.90
CA LEU A 83 -10.02 -3.57 10.02
C LEU A 83 -10.99 -4.74 9.76
N ASN A 84 -12.26 -4.61 10.13
CA ASN A 84 -13.25 -5.66 9.92
C ASN A 84 -13.79 -5.68 8.49
N ASP A 85 -13.98 -4.51 7.87
CA ASP A 85 -14.57 -4.41 6.54
C ASP A 85 -13.60 -4.85 5.45
N TYR A 86 -12.30 -4.62 5.62
CA TYR A 86 -11.31 -4.82 4.56
C TYR A 86 -10.34 -5.99 4.80
N CYS A 87 -10.55 -6.79 5.83
CA CYS A 87 -9.77 -8.02 6.07
C CYS A 87 -10.15 -9.16 5.11
N ASN A 88 -9.33 -10.21 5.07
CA ASN A 88 -9.55 -11.40 4.25
C ASN A 88 -9.61 -11.11 2.74
N ALA A 89 -10.77 -11.32 2.11
CA ALA A 89 -10.91 -11.32 0.65
C ALA A 89 -10.63 -9.94 -0.01
N PRO A 90 -11.23 -8.82 0.46
CA PRO A 90 -10.86 -7.48 -0.02
C PRO A 90 -9.35 -7.20 0.04
N TYR A 91 -8.70 -7.49 1.17
CA TYR A 91 -7.26 -7.36 1.31
C TYR A 91 -6.50 -8.26 0.33
N THR A 92 -6.93 -9.53 0.21
CA THR A 92 -6.29 -10.53 -0.67
C THR A 92 -6.33 -10.09 -2.13
N LEU A 93 -7.43 -9.46 -2.58
CA LEU A 93 -7.56 -8.94 -3.94
C LEU A 93 -6.51 -7.86 -4.25
N LEU A 94 -6.22 -6.95 -3.32
CA LEU A 94 -5.26 -5.87 -3.55
C LEU A 94 -3.86 -6.18 -2.99
N LYS A 95 -3.62 -7.42 -2.54
CA LYS A 95 -2.48 -7.77 -1.69
C LYS A 95 -1.13 -7.35 -2.29
N GLU A 96 -0.89 -7.63 -3.56
CA GLU A 96 0.40 -7.34 -4.20
C GLU A 96 0.75 -5.86 -4.17
N SER A 97 -0.23 -4.99 -4.43
CA SER A 97 -0.03 -3.54 -4.37
C SER A 97 0.15 -3.02 -2.94
N ILE A 98 -0.52 -3.66 -1.96
CA ILE A 98 -0.36 -3.31 -0.54
C ILE A 98 0.99 -3.78 0.00
N ASP A 99 1.45 -4.96 -0.40
CA ASP A 99 2.76 -5.50 -0.02
C ASP A 99 3.88 -4.59 -0.52
N GLU A 100 3.82 -4.15 -1.79
CA GLU A 100 4.78 -3.21 -2.37
C GLU A 100 4.80 -1.88 -1.61
N PHE A 101 3.62 -1.36 -1.26
CA PHE A 101 3.51 -0.15 -0.45
C PHE A 101 4.12 -0.32 0.94
N SER A 102 3.82 -1.44 1.60
CA SER A 102 4.37 -1.78 2.91
C SER A 102 5.89 -1.98 2.88
N TRP A 103 6.41 -2.55 1.79
CA TRP A 103 7.84 -2.66 1.57
C TRP A 103 8.49 -1.27 1.48
N GLY A 104 7.88 -0.33 0.77
CA GLY A 104 8.32 1.07 0.74
C GLY A 104 8.35 1.75 2.11
N LEU A 105 7.35 1.48 2.97
CA LEU A 105 7.32 2.00 4.34
C LEU A 105 8.41 1.41 5.25
N GLU A 106 8.99 0.27 4.86
CA GLU A 106 10.01 -0.44 5.62
C GLU A 106 11.44 -0.07 5.21
N GLN A 107 11.64 0.65 4.10
CA GLN A 107 12.97 1.08 3.64
C GLN A 107 13.55 2.16 4.55
N ASP A 108 14.79 1.99 4.99
CA ASP A 108 15.50 2.96 5.81
C ASP A 108 16.08 4.12 4.99
N ASP A 109 16.29 3.93 3.69
CA ASP A 109 16.69 4.98 2.77
C ASP A 109 15.49 5.60 2.01
N THR A 110 15.47 6.93 1.98
CA THR A 110 14.40 7.73 1.37
C THR A 110 14.21 7.43 -0.12
N PRO A 111 15.26 7.36 -0.97
CA PRO A 111 15.11 7.07 -2.40
C PRO A 111 14.47 5.71 -2.71
N THR A 112 14.87 4.64 -2.03
CA THR A 112 14.28 3.31 -2.25
C THR A 112 12.82 3.29 -1.82
N GLY A 113 12.48 3.84 -0.65
CA GLY A 113 11.08 3.96 -0.22
C GLY A 113 10.23 4.74 -1.23
N PHE A 114 10.78 5.83 -1.77
CA PHE A 114 10.15 6.64 -2.81
C PHE A 114 9.91 5.84 -4.10
N GLU A 115 10.90 5.06 -4.53
CA GLU A 115 10.76 4.15 -5.68
C GLU A 115 9.62 3.15 -5.46
N GLN A 116 9.60 2.45 -4.33
CA GLN A 116 8.59 1.42 -4.04
C GLN A 116 7.17 2.02 -4.07
N HIS A 117 6.98 3.25 -3.59
CA HIS A 117 5.68 3.91 -3.65
C HIS A 117 5.24 4.23 -5.08
N ILE A 118 6.15 4.66 -5.97
CA ILE A 118 5.82 4.79 -7.40
C ILE A 118 5.52 3.43 -8.01
N THR A 119 6.27 2.38 -7.67
CA THR A 119 6.02 1.02 -8.17
C THR A 119 4.65 0.51 -7.73
N ALA A 120 4.25 0.70 -6.47
CA ALA A 120 2.92 0.36 -5.98
C ALA A 120 1.82 1.07 -6.77
N LEU A 121 1.99 2.38 -7.04
CA LEU A 121 1.07 3.17 -7.85
C LEU A 121 1.01 2.68 -9.31
N GLU A 122 2.14 2.34 -9.93
CA GLU A 122 2.18 1.75 -11.28
C GLU A 122 1.46 0.40 -11.34
N MET A 123 1.75 -0.50 -10.40
CA MET A 123 1.11 -1.81 -10.28
C MET A 123 -0.40 -1.67 -10.11
N THR A 124 -0.85 -0.64 -9.41
CA THR A 124 -2.27 -0.41 -9.14
C THR A 124 -3.00 0.23 -10.34
N LEU A 125 -2.41 1.27 -10.93
CA LEU A 125 -3.11 2.18 -11.86
C LEU A 125 -2.64 2.12 -13.30
N LEU A 126 -1.68 1.27 -13.68
CA LEU A 126 -1.23 1.12 -15.06
C LEU A 126 -1.42 -0.30 -15.60
N PRO A 127 -1.72 -0.46 -16.90
CA PRO A 127 -1.55 -1.73 -17.59
C PRO A 127 -0.06 -2.08 -17.70
N GLN A 128 0.25 -3.37 -17.84
CA GLN A 128 1.61 -3.80 -18.15
C GLN A 128 2.05 -3.26 -19.52
N ASN A 129 3.35 -2.94 -19.64
CA ASN A 129 4.04 -2.61 -20.90
C ASN A 129 3.45 -1.42 -21.71
N GLN A 130 3.05 -0.34 -21.04
CA GLN A 130 2.58 0.89 -21.70
C GLN A 130 3.68 1.94 -21.84
N THR A 131 3.61 2.72 -22.93
CA THR A 131 4.37 3.97 -23.09
C THR A 131 3.62 5.14 -22.43
N GLY A 132 4.33 6.23 -22.11
CA GLY A 132 3.69 7.40 -21.49
C GLY A 132 3.22 7.20 -20.04
N LYS A 133 3.82 6.23 -19.33
CA LYS A 133 3.48 5.88 -17.94
C LYS A 133 3.36 7.09 -17.02
N LYS A 134 4.31 8.03 -17.13
CA LYS A 134 4.38 9.24 -16.32
C LYS A 134 3.08 10.06 -16.41
N GLN A 135 2.68 10.45 -17.62
CA GLN A 135 1.46 11.25 -17.84
C GLN A 135 0.21 10.46 -17.49
N MET A 136 0.16 9.17 -17.83
CA MET A 136 -0.98 8.31 -17.51
C MET A 136 -1.19 8.20 -16.00
N LEU A 137 -0.11 7.99 -15.23
CA LEU A 137 -0.17 7.86 -13.78
C LEU A 137 -0.61 9.18 -13.14
N ALA A 138 -0.02 10.31 -13.55
CA ALA A 138 -0.39 11.63 -13.05
C ALA A 138 -1.86 11.97 -13.32
N ASN A 139 -2.36 11.71 -14.53
CA ASN A 139 -3.77 11.92 -14.89
C ASN A 139 -4.71 11.07 -14.02
N ARG A 140 -4.37 9.80 -13.80
CA ARG A 140 -5.22 8.85 -13.05
C ARG A 140 -5.27 9.16 -11.57
N ILE A 141 -4.12 9.46 -10.96
CA ILE A 141 -4.06 9.81 -9.53
C ILE A 141 -4.81 11.12 -9.28
N SER A 142 -4.58 12.14 -10.10
CA SER A 142 -5.27 13.44 -9.94
C SER A 142 -6.77 13.32 -10.14
N ALA A 143 -7.23 12.56 -11.13
CA ALA A 143 -8.66 12.28 -11.33
C ALA A 143 -9.28 11.49 -10.15
N MET A 144 -8.56 10.52 -9.60
CA MET A 144 -9.05 9.68 -8.51
C MET A 144 -9.16 10.42 -7.15
N LEU A 145 -8.20 11.31 -6.87
CA LEU A 145 -8.02 11.93 -5.56
C LEU A 145 -8.50 13.39 -5.48
N GLY A 146 -8.46 14.14 -6.57
CA GLY A 146 -8.78 15.57 -6.55
C GLY A 146 -10.27 15.82 -6.43
N ASN A 147 -10.67 16.75 -5.55
CA ASN A 147 -12.09 17.09 -5.33
C ASN A 147 -12.49 18.42 -5.97
N SER A 148 -11.52 19.19 -6.50
CA SER A 148 -11.75 20.43 -7.22
C SER A 148 -10.78 20.58 -8.40
N PRO A 149 -11.11 21.40 -9.42
CA PRO A 149 -10.21 21.62 -10.56
C PRO A 149 -8.79 22.06 -10.15
N ALA A 150 -8.67 22.91 -9.14
CA ALA A 150 -7.38 23.38 -8.63
C ALA A 150 -6.58 22.25 -7.96
N GLU A 151 -7.23 21.43 -7.12
CA GLU A 151 -6.60 20.27 -6.50
C GLU A 151 -6.15 19.24 -7.54
N ILE A 152 -6.96 18.99 -8.56
CA ILE A 152 -6.63 18.06 -9.66
C ILE A 152 -5.35 18.53 -10.37
N GLN A 153 -5.25 19.82 -10.72
CA GLN A 153 -4.07 20.37 -11.37
C GLN A 153 -2.82 20.32 -10.48
N GLN A 154 -2.97 20.65 -9.19
CA GLN A 154 -1.87 20.57 -8.22
C GLN A 154 -1.37 19.14 -8.05
N LEU A 155 -2.27 18.17 -7.86
CA LEU A 155 -1.93 16.76 -7.76
C LEU A 155 -1.28 16.24 -9.04
N TYR A 156 -1.80 16.61 -10.20
CA TYR A 156 -1.21 16.26 -11.49
C TYR A 156 0.26 16.72 -11.56
N GLN A 157 0.53 18.00 -11.28
CA GLN A 157 1.88 18.53 -11.32
C GLN A 157 2.79 17.89 -10.28
N LYS A 158 2.27 17.62 -9.08
CA LYS A 158 3.01 16.96 -7.99
C LYS A 158 3.44 15.56 -8.38
N VAL A 159 2.54 14.73 -8.92
CA VAL A 159 2.86 13.38 -9.39
C VAL A 159 3.84 13.42 -10.59
N MET A 160 3.69 14.39 -11.49
CA MET A 160 4.64 14.59 -12.58
C MET A 160 6.06 14.89 -12.08
N ASN A 161 6.19 15.64 -10.98
CA ASN A 161 7.46 15.91 -10.33
C ASN A 161 8.00 14.66 -9.64
N PHE A 162 7.17 13.94 -8.89
CA PHE A 162 7.58 12.70 -8.23
C PHE A 162 8.13 11.66 -9.20
N TYR A 163 7.45 11.44 -10.33
CA TYR A 163 7.97 10.53 -11.35
C TYR A 163 9.30 11.01 -11.94
N ARG A 164 9.48 12.34 -12.09
CA ARG A 164 10.76 12.92 -12.52
C ARG A 164 11.85 12.66 -11.48
N PHE A 165 11.59 12.90 -10.20
CA PHE A 165 12.55 12.68 -9.12
C PHE A 165 13.01 11.23 -9.05
N ARG A 166 12.08 10.26 -9.14
CA ARG A 166 12.43 8.84 -9.24
C ARG A 166 13.32 8.54 -10.45
N SER A 167 12.99 9.11 -11.62
CA SER A 167 13.77 8.90 -12.84
C SER A 167 15.19 9.46 -12.73
N GLU A 168 15.34 10.65 -12.14
CA GLU A 168 16.65 11.30 -11.90
C GLU A 168 17.48 10.48 -10.89
N SER A 169 16.86 10.00 -9.81
CA SER A 169 17.50 9.11 -8.84
C SER A 169 17.99 7.81 -9.50
N LEU A 170 17.13 7.10 -10.24
CA LEU A 170 17.45 5.80 -10.83
C LEU A 170 18.48 5.85 -11.97
N HIS A 171 18.45 6.90 -12.81
CA HIS A 171 19.28 6.96 -14.01
C HIS A 171 20.50 7.86 -13.87
N GLU A 172 20.42 8.89 -13.02
CA GLU A 172 21.46 9.89 -12.85
C GLU A 172 22.09 9.84 -11.45
N GLY A 173 21.55 9.03 -10.53
CA GLY A 173 21.99 8.98 -9.14
C GLY A 173 21.70 10.28 -8.38
N ASN A 174 20.73 11.08 -8.86
CA ASN A 174 20.44 12.38 -8.29
C ASN A 174 19.25 12.32 -7.33
N ASP A 175 19.56 12.21 -6.04
CA ASP A 175 18.55 12.13 -4.97
C ASP A 175 18.18 13.48 -4.35
N SER A 176 18.75 14.59 -4.86
CA SER A 176 18.61 15.92 -4.23
C SER A 176 17.17 16.43 -4.14
N ASN A 177 16.27 15.92 -4.97
CA ASN A 177 14.85 16.28 -5.00
C ASN A 177 13.96 15.34 -4.16
N ILE A 178 14.51 14.25 -3.61
CA ILE A 178 13.77 13.28 -2.79
C ILE A 178 14.12 13.56 -1.32
N THR A 179 13.35 14.45 -0.68
CA THR A 179 13.44 14.68 0.76
C THR A 179 12.38 13.88 1.51
N ASP A 180 12.48 13.83 2.84
CA ASP A 180 11.44 13.24 3.70
C ASP A 180 10.06 13.85 3.44
N THR A 181 9.98 15.13 3.07
CA THR A 181 8.70 15.78 2.76
C THR A 181 8.06 15.18 1.51
N GLU A 182 8.82 15.06 0.42
CA GLU A 182 8.37 14.47 -0.82
C GLU A 182 8.04 12.98 -0.64
N LEU A 183 8.83 12.25 0.15
CA LEU A 183 8.54 10.87 0.49
C LEU A 183 7.21 10.75 1.24
N HIS A 184 7.00 11.54 2.30
CA HIS A 184 5.77 11.50 3.10
C HIS A 184 4.54 11.92 2.30
N ASP A 185 4.70 12.87 1.38
CA ASP A 185 3.64 13.26 0.46
C ASP A 185 3.28 12.11 -0.49
N LEU A 186 4.28 11.45 -1.07
CA LEU A 186 4.07 10.30 -1.95
C LEU A 186 3.49 9.09 -1.19
N GLU A 187 3.94 8.85 0.05
CA GLU A 187 3.36 7.86 0.97
C GLU A 187 1.86 8.08 1.11
N ASN A 188 1.44 9.33 1.37
CA ASN A 188 0.05 9.65 1.60
C ASN A 188 -0.79 9.52 0.32
N ILE A 189 -0.27 9.97 -0.83
CA ILE A 189 -0.92 9.77 -2.13
C ILE A 189 -1.12 8.27 -2.40
N THR A 190 -0.09 7.46 -2.19
CA THR A 190 -0.14 6.01 -2.40
C THR A 190 -1.16 5.36 -1.47
N ARG A 191 -1.17 5.76 -0.20
CA ARG A 191 -2.14 5.31 0.80
C ARG A 191 -3.57 5.58 0.36
N GLU A 192 -3.89 6.82 -0.04
CA GLU A 192 -5.26 7.20 -0.42
C GLU A 192 -5.72 6.54 -1.73
N VAL A 193 -4.83 6.31 -2.69
CA VAL A 193 -5.11 5.49 -3.88
C VAL A 193 -5.47 4.06 -3.47
N LEU A 194 -4.61 3.42 -2.67
CA LEU A 194 -4.84 2.04 -2.23
C LEU A 194 -6.12 1.90 -1.40
N LYS A 195 -6.46 2.88 -0.55
CA LYS A 195 -7.73 2.91 0.18
C LYS A 195 -8.93 2.90 -0.76
N LYS A 196 -8.94 3.77 -1.79
CA LYS A 196 -10.04 3.80 -2.78
C LYS A 196 -10.13 2.48 -3.56
N CYS A 197 -9.00 1.90 -3.94
CA CYS A 197 -8.96 0.59 -4.60
C CYS A 197 -9.46 -0.53 -3.68
N LEU A 198 -9.11 -0.52 -2.39
CA LEU A 198 -9.54 -1.51 -1.41
C LEU A 198 -11.05 -1.42 -1.13
N ILE A 199 -11.58 -0.20 -1.04
CA ILE A 199 -13.03 0.06 -0.99
C ILE A 199 -13.73 -0.53 -2.22
N ARG A 200 -13.16 -0.33 -3.41
CA ARG A 200 -13.69 -0.92 -4.65
C ARG A 200 -13.64 -2.45 -4.60
N CYS A 201 -12.55 -3.04 -4.10
CA CYS A 201 -12.43 -4.49 -3.93
C CYS A 201 -13.53 -5.05 -3.02
N LYS A 202 -13.83 -4.38 -1.90
CA LYS A 202 -14.92 -4.78 -1.01
C LYS A 202 -16.28 -4.76 -1.72
N ILE A 203 -16.61 -3.65 -2.38
CA ILE A 203 -17.89 -3.47 -3.08
C ILE A 203 -18.07 -4.57 -4.13
N GLU A 204 -17.05 -4.80 -4.96
CA GLU A 204 -17.18 -5.78 -6.03
C GLU A 204 -17.18 -7.23 -5.51
N TYR A 205 -16.40 -7.54 -4.47
CA TYR A 205 -16.44 -8.87 -3.85
C TYR A 205 -17.78 -9.19 -3.17
N ASP A 206 -18.43 -8.18 -2.58
CA ASP A 206 -19.77 -8.35 -2.00
C ASP A 206 -20.83 -8.64 -3.07
N LEU A 207 -20.62 -8.19 -4.31
CA LEU A 207 -21.48 -8.46 -5.45
C LEU A 207 -21.17 -9.82 -6.10
N ASP A 208 -19.89 -10.16 -6.21
CA ASP A 208 -19.41 -11.42 -6.78
C ASP A 208 -18.14 -11.89 -6.05
N SER A 209 -18.29 -12.92 -5.21
CA SER A 209 -17.18 -13.49 -4.44
C SER A 209 -16.12 -14.21 -5.31
N SER A 210 -16.38 -14.41 -6.60
CA SER A 210 -15.43 -15.02 -7.54
C SER A 210 -14.58 -13.99 -8.31
N ILE A 211 -14.88 -12.69 -8.14
CA ILE A 211 -14.18 -11.62 -8.86
C ILE A 211 -12.68 -11.63 -8.55
N THR A 212 -11.88 -11.33 -9.58
CA THR A 212 -10.44 -11.24 -9.48
C THR A 212 -9.97 -9.79 -9.43
N TRP A 213 -8.75 -9.58 -8.92
CA TRP A 213 -8.11 -8.27 -8.94
C TRP A 213 -8.00 -7.69 -10.35
N ASN A 214 -7.67 -8.51 -11.34
CA ASN A 214 -7.52 -8.05 -12.72
C ASN A 214 -8.82 -7.50 -13.29
N GLU A 215 -9.96 -8.11 -12.96
CA GLU A 215 -11.28 -7.62 -13.36
C GLU A 215 -11.61 -6.28 -12.68
N ILE A 216 -11.43 -6.19 -11.37
CA ILE A 216 -11.64 -4.96 -10.60
C ILE A 216 -10.74 -3.84 -11.14
N LYS A 217 -9.45 -4.13 -11.34
CA LYS A 217 -8.48 -3.19 -11.89
C LYS A 217 -8.94 -2.68 -13.26
N ASN A 218 -9.37 -3.56 -14.16
CA ASN A 218 -9.89 -3.15 -15.46
C ASN A 218 -11.11 -2.23 -15.36
N GLN A 219 -12.03 -2.49 -14.42
CA GLN A 219 -13.16 -1.58 -14.18
C GLN A 219 -12.68 -0.20 -13.71
N ILE A 220 -11.81 -0.16 -12.69
CA ILE A 220 -11.18 1.09 -12.20
C ILE A 220 -10.51 1.82 -13.36
N MET A 221 -9.77 1.10 -14.21
CA MET A 221 -9.09 1.69 -15.36
C MET A 221 -10.06 2.34 -16.34
N ASN A 222 -11.16 1.67 -16.66
CA ASN A 222 -12.16 2.19 -17.59
C ASN A 222 -12.86 3.43 -17.03
N ASP A 223 -13.15 3.44 -15.74
CA ASP A 223 -13.74 4.61 -15.05
C ASP A 223 -12.79 5.81 -15.10
N LEU A 224 -11.51 5.59 -14.77
CA LEU A 224 -10.50 6.64 -14.82
C LEU A 224 -10.25 7.15 -16.24
N ILE A 225 -10.29 6.28 -17.26
CA ILE A 225 -10.15 6.71 -18.66
C ILE A 225 -11.27 7.69 -19.02
N ARG A 226 -12.53 7.37 -18.67
CA ARG A 226 -13.68 8.25 -18.91
C ARG A 226 -13.55 9.56 -18.16
N GLN A 227 -13.16 9.51 -16.88
CA GLN A 227 -13.00 10.70 -16.05
C GLN A 227 -11.89 11.61 -16.58
N VAL A 228 -10.72 11.04 -16.94
CA VAL A 228 -9.60 11.81 -17.50
C VAL A 228 -9.99 12.47 -18.83
N ILE A 229 -10.73 11.79 -19.71
CA ILE A 229 -11.23 12.39 -20.95
C ILE A 229 -12.12 13.60 -20.65
N SER A 230 -13.04 13.49 -19.69
CA SER A 230 -13.90 14.63 -19.28
C SER A 230 -13.05 15.80 -18.79
N LEU A 231 -12.13 15.54 -17.86
CA LEU A 231 -11.25 16.57 -17.28
C LEU A 231 -10.36 17.26 -18.33
N LYS A 232 -9.93 16.54 -19.37
CA LYS A 232 -9.20 17.12 -20.51
C LYS A 232 -10.09 17.99 -21.37
N ASN A 233 -11.32 17.54 -21.67
CA ASN A 233 -12.29 18.32 -22.44
C ASN A 233 -12.70 19.62 -21.72
N GLU A 234 -12.71 19.59 -20.38
CA GLU A 234 -12.96 20.75 -19.51
C GLU A 234 -11.73 21.67 -19.37
N GLY A 235 -10.57 21.30 -19.93
CA GLY A 235 -9.32 22.07 -19.82
C GLY A 235 -8.68 22.02 -18.43
N ILE A 236 -9.12 21.11 -17.56
CA ILE A 236 -8.57 20.95 -16.21
C ILE A 236 -7.24 20.18 -16.28
N LEU A 237 -7.23 19.07 -17.01
CA LEU A 237 -6.01 18.29 -17.28
C LEU A 237 -5.44 18.63 -18.66
N PRO A 238 -4.11 18.52 -18.85
CA PRO A 238 -3.49 18.74 -20.15
C PRO A 238 -3.91 17.68 -21.17
N ALA A 239 -4.03 18.10 -22.44
CA ALA A 239 -4.41 17.26 -23.57
C ALA A 239 -3.49 16.03 -23.74
#